data_AF-A0A343TJS4-F1
#
_entry.id   AF-A0A343TJS4-F1
#
_cell.length_a   1.000
_cell.length_b   1.000
_cell.length_c   1.000
_cell.angle_alpha   90.00
_cell.angle_beta   90.00
_cell.angle_gamma   90.00
#
_symmetry.space_group_name_H-M   'P 1'
#
loop_
_entity.id
_entity.type
_entity.pdbx_description
1 polymer ?
#
loop_
_entity_poly.entity_id
_entity_poly.type
_entity_poly.pdbx_seq_one_letter_code
_entity_poly.pdbx_strand_id
1 'polypeptide(L)'
;MHLDCEGCAGCCLDWRPLVADGSDHERRGRRDPMDDRYNFPQLSGREVRGFIEAGYGDALTVRLFEPDEGDDVVCVDGHDLAAIRGRPVFLVGLRVAPKPVAPFGIDPDATDENGTDATGRTWLDACVFLDPATLQCRIHGGDRYPETCSTYPGTNLHLGRETECERVEDAFGGERLLDDEPPADVSNPFDPGALGDSVFAHPSPEALEGAVDRVVAGDPRREHLIPFLTVAAGSAPGTLAVDDDRVRQAETALRDPGENAEGSWVGDALSAWTERAGEPGTPATGSWVNADRKCGAPATPGWTRNDQ
;
A
#
# COMPACT_ATOMS: atom_id res chain seq x y z
N MET A 1 5.62 18.39 -10.65
CA MET A 1 7.03 18.41 -10.21
C MET A 1 7.57 16.99 -10.35
N HIS A 2 8.83 16.82 -10.74
CA HIS A 2 9.50 15.51 -10.85
C HIS A 2 10.38 15.28 -9.63
N LEU A 3 9.73 15.12 -8.48
CA LEU A 3 10.39 14.50 -7.34
C LEU A 3 10.27 13.01 -7.55
N ASP A 4 11.31 12.42 -8.10
CA ASP A 4 11.32 11.02 -8.49
C ASP A 4 12.51 10.34 -7.82
N CYS A 5 12.28 9.12 -7.33
CA CYS A 5 13.38 8.32 -6.79
C CYS A 5 14.04 7.54 -7.94
N GLU A 6 15.26 7.91 -8.31
CA GLU A 6 16.01 7.37 -9.44
C GLU A 6 16.12 5.85 -9.35
N GLY A 7 15.45 5.18 -10.29
CA GLY A 7 15.45 3.72 -10.39
C GLY A 7 15.10 3.03 -9.07
N CYS A 8 14.30 3.68 -8.21
CA CYS A 8 14.01 3.23 -6.87
C CYS A 8 12.50 3.20 -6.62
N ALA A 9 12.05 2.08 -6.07
CA ALA A 9 10.69 1.88 -5.57
C ALA A 9 10.63 2.18 -4.06
N GLY A 10 11.20 3.30 -3.62
CA GLY A 10 11.52 3.60 -2.21
C GLY A 10 10.34 3.41 -1.26
N CYS A 11 9.22 4.07 -1.52
CA CYS A 11 8.00 3.93 -0.72
C CYS A 11 7.22 2.62 -0.98
N CYS A 12 7.60 1.85 -2.01
CA CYS A 12 6.90 0.65 -2.47
C CYS A 12 7.52 -0.65 -1.94
N LEU A 13 8.63 -0.61 -1.21
CA LEU A 13 9.34 -1.77 -0.71
C LEU A 13 9.51 -1.71 0.80
N ASP A 14 9.42 -2.86 1.46
CA ASP A 14 9.89 -3.03 2.83
C ASP A 14 11.41 -3.23 2.84
N TRP A 15 12.14 -2.21 3.29
CA TRP A 15 13.60 -2.21 3.36
C TRP A 15 14.14 -2.82 4.65
N ARG A 16 13.31 -3.02 5.68
CA ARG A 16 13.75 -3.52 7.00
C ARG A 16 14.54 -4.82 6.92
N PRO A 17 14.20 -5.80 6.06
CA PRO A 17 14.99 -7.03 5.95
C PRO A 17 16.41 -6.83 5.39
N LEU A 18 16.70 -5.68 4.78
CA LEU A 18 17.99 -5.39 4.14
C LEU A 18 18.91 -4.49 4.97
N VAL A 19 18.39 -3.81 6.00
CA VAL A 19 19.15 -2.87 6.83
C VAL A 19 19.33 -3.38 8.25
N ALA A 20 20.53 -3.23 8.81
CA ALA A 20 20.82 -3.67 10.18
C ALA A 20 20.07 -2.86 11.25
N ASP A 21 19.84 -1.56 10.98
CA ASP A 21 19.10 -0.64 11.86
C ASP A 21 17.69 -0.40 11.30
N GLY A 22 16.89 -1.46 11.19
CA GLY A 22 15.50 -1.43 10.70
C GLY A 22 14.70 -0.26 11.26
N SER A 23 14.53 0.80 10.47
CA SER A 23 13.81 2.01 10.87
C SER A 23 12.31 1.80 10.70
N ASP A 24 11.60 1.54 11.79
CA ASP A 24 10.13 1.57 11.81
C ASP A 24 9.63 3.01 11.95
N HIS A 25 9.64 3.76 10.85
CA HIS A 25 9.27 5.17 10.84
C HIS A 25 7.75 5.40 10.98
N GLU A 26 6.93 4.43 10.59
CA GLU A 26 5.47 4.46 10.68
C GLU A 26 4.98 4.39 12.14
N ARG A 27 5.75 3.76 13.05
CA ARG A 27 5.46 3.70 14.50
C ARG A 27 6.05 4.83 15.32
N ARG A 28 6.45 5.94 14.69
CA ARG A 28 6.94 7.14 15.42
C ARG A 28 5.82 8.08 15.84
N GLY A 29 4.59 7.80 15.41
CA GLY A 29 3.40 8.60 15.71
C GLY A 29 2.89 8.40 17.13
N ARG A 30 1.85 9.17 17.50
CA ARG A 30 1.19 9.08 18.80
C ARG A 30 0.36 7.80 18.99
N ARG A 31 -0.11 7.22 17.88
CA ARG A 31 -0.96 6.03 17.87
C ARG A 31 -0.23 4.91 17.15
N ASP A 32 -0.16 3.75 17.79
CA ASP A 32 0.51 2.60 17.23
C ASP A 32 -0.41 1.87 16.24
N PRO A 33 0.02 1.66 14.98
CA PRO A 33 -0.72 0.83 14.04
C PRO A 33 -0.71 -0.62 14.51
N MET A 34 -1.85 -1.30 14.38
CA MET A 34 -1.99 -2.70 14.79
C MET A 34 -1.51 -3.72 13.74
N ASP A 35 -1.10 -3.25 12.56
CA ASP A 35 -0.44 -4.06 11.53
C ASP A 35 1.08 -3.84 11.56
N ASP A 36 1.84 -4.71 10.86
CA ASP A 36 3.29 -4.59 10.73
C ASP A 36 3.77 -4.12 9.35
N ARG A 37 2.96 -3.30 8.66
CA ARG A 37 3.32 -2.87 7.30
C ARG A 37 4.26 -1.68 7.30
N TYR A 38 5.33 -1.87 6.53
CA TYR A 38 6.28 -0.83 6.17
C TYR A 38 5.73 0.06 5.04
N ASN A 39 5.64 1.37 5.29
CA ASN A 39 4.97 2.36 4.43
C ASN A 39 3.51 2.00 4.13
N PHE A 40 2.57 2.88 4.49
CA PHE A 40 1.15 2.64 4.17
C PHE A 40 0.65 3.65 3.14
N PRO A 41 0.54 3.26 1.84
CA PRO A 41 -0.01 4.14 0.81
C PRO A 41 -1.50 4.37 1.05
N GLN A 42 -1.79 5.37 1.88
CA GLN A 42 -3.13 5.75 2.28
C GLN A 42 -3.90 6.30 1.08
N LEU A 43 -5.18 5.95 1.02
CA LEU A 43 -6.11 6.34 -0.03
C LEU A 43 -7.24 7.20 0.54
N SER A 44 -7.68 8.17 -0.25
CA SER A 44 -8.92 8.92 -0.04
C SER A 44 -10.16 8.06 -0.34
N GLY A 45 -11.32 8.46 0.18
CA GLY A 45 -12.59 7.76 -0.04
C GLY A 45 -12.99 7.77 -1.52
N ARG A 46 -12.58 8.81 -2.26
CA ARG A 46 -12.72 8.88 -3.72
C ARG A 46 -11.89 7.80 -4.41
N GLU A 47 -10.62 7.63 -4.02
CA GLU A 47 -9.75 6.61 -4.60
C GLU A 47 -10.25 5.21 -4.24
N VAL A 48 -10.60 4.96 -2.97
CA VAL A 48 -11.20 3.69 -2.52
C VAL A 48 -12.39 3.30 -3.38
N ARG A 49 -13.34 4.22 -3.58
CA ARG A 49 -14.50 3.99 -4.44
C ARG A 49 -14.09 3.68 -5.87
N GLY A 50 -13.13 4.45 -6.41
CA GLY A 50 -12.55 4.17 -7.71
C GLY A 50 -12.06 2.74 -7.80
N PHE A 51 -11.13 2.32 -6.92
CA PHE A 51 -10.57 0.96 -6.92
C PHE A 51 -11.67 -0.11 -6.90
N ILE A 52 -12.71 0.06 -6.07
CA ILE A 52 -13.85 -0.85 -6.01
C ILE A 52 -14.61 -0.91 -7.35
N GLU A 53 -14.99 0.25 -7.91
CA GLU A 53 -15.71 0.34 -9.19
C GLU A 53 -14.93 -0.26 -10.37
N ALA A 54 -13.60 -0.27 -10.29
CA ALA A 54 -12.73 -0.87 -11.30
C ALA A 54 -12.40 -2.34 -11.03
N GLY A 55 -13.01 -2.98 -10.03
CA GLY A 55 -12.76 -4.38 -9.70
C GLY A 55 -11.42 -4.65 -9.02
N TYR A 56 -10.77 -3.62 -8.45
CA TYR A 56 -9.50 -3.73 -7.73
C TYR A 56 -9.66 -3.75 -6.21
N GLY A 57 -10.81 -4.21 -5.70
CA GLY A 57 -11.04 -4.35 -4.25
C GLY A 57 -9.99 -5.21 -3.55
N ASP A 58 -9.44 -6.23 -4.24
CA ASP A 58 -8.37 -7.09 -3.71
C ASP A 58 -7.03 -6.37 -3.50
N ALA A 59 -6.84 -5.21 -4.13
CA ALA A 59 -5.66 -4.38 -3.92
C ALA A 59 -5.72 -3.59 -2.61
N LEU A 60 -6.90 -3.51 -1.98
CA LEU A 60 -7.15 -2.67 -0.82
C LEU A 60 -6.95 -3.42 0.48
N THR A 61 -6.62 -2.67 1.51
CA THR A 61 -6.48 -3.15 2.89
C THR A 61 -6.86 -2.05 3.87
N VAL A 62 -6.82 -2.36 5.16
CA VAL A 62 -7.07 -1.39 6.20
C VAL A 62 -5.97 -1.40 7.25
N ARG A 63 -5.83 -0.27 7.93
CA ARG A 63 -4.96 -0.09 9.09
C ARG A 63 -5.80 0.37 10.27
N LEU A 64 -5.63 -0.31 11.39
CA LEU A 64 -6.25 -0.02 12.68
C LEU A 64 -5.19 0.51 13.64
N PHE A 65 -5.63 1.15 14.73
CA PHE A 65 -4.72 1.75 15.70
C PHE A 65 -5.12 1.42 17.14
N GLU A 66 -4.11 1.23 17.96
CA GLU A 66 -4.26 1.26 19.42
C GLU A 66 -4.68 2.68 19.87
N PRO A 67 -5.58 2.79 20.86
CA PRO A 67 -5.92 4.07 21.45
C PRO A 67 -4.74 4.63 22.26
N ASP A 68 -4.54 5.94 22.19
CA ASP A 68 -3.63 6.63 23.11
C ASP A 68 -4.39 7.29 24.28
N GLU A 69 -3.67 7.80 25.27
CA GLU A 69 -4.23 8.48 26.43
C GLU A 69 -5.22 9.59 26.01
N GLY A 70 -6.46 9.45 26.47
CA GLY A 70 -7.54 10.42 26.22
C GLY A 70 -8.32 10.20 24.92
N ASP A 71 -8.01 9.16 24.14
CA ASP A 71 -8.85 8.76 23.02
C ASP A 71 -10.14 8.06 23.48
N ASP A 72 -11.18 8.12 22.66
CA ASP A 72 -12.31 7.21 22.80
C ASP A 72 -11.84 5.79 22.43
N VAL A 73 -12.37 4.79 23.12
CA VAL A 73 -11.99 3.38 22.94
C VAL A 73 -13.22 2.54 22.62
N VAL A 74 -13.08 1.64 21.66
CA VAL A 74 -14.07 0.60 21.35
C VAL A 74 -13.37 -0.75 21.29
N CYS A 75 -13.87 -1.72 22.04
CA CYS A 75 -13.34 -3.08 22.02
C CYS A 75 -14.09 -3.94 20.98
N VAL A 76 -13.36 -4.54 20.04
CA VAL A 76 -13.88 -5.50 19.05
C VAL A 76 -12.92 -6.68 18.97
N ASP A 77 -13.44 -7.91 18.97
CA ASP A 77 -12.63 -9.15 18.95
C ASP A 77 -11.56 -9.24 20.05
N GLY A 78 -11.71 -8.51 21.16
CA GLY A 78 -10.72 -8.46 22.24
C GLY A 78 -9.57 -7.47 22.01
N HIS A 79 -9.64 -6.67 20.94
CA HIS A 79 -8.71 -5.57 20.65
C HIS A 79 -9.35 -4.22 21.00
N ASP A 80 -8.62 -3.38 21.74
CA ASP A 80 -9.03 -2.00 22.01
C ASP A 80 -8.64 -1.11 20.83
N LEU A 81 -9.63 -0.54 20.16
CA LEU A 81 -9.45 0.29 18.96
C LEU A 81 -9.60 1.77 19.30
N ALA A 82 -8.71 2.59 18.74
CA ALA A 82 -8.88 4.04 18.72
C ALA A 82 -10.21 4.40 18.04
N ALA A 83 -10.97 5.30 18.66
CA ALA A 83 -12.30 5.65 18.19
C ALA A 83 -12.56 7.16 18.18
N ILE A 84 -13.59 7.56 17.42
CA ILE A 84 -14.16 8.90 17.47
C ILE A 84 -15.66 8.76 17.73
N ARG A 85 -16.14 9.25 18.88
CA ARG A 85 -17.55 9.17 19.27
C ARG A 85 -18.09 7.73 19.27
N GLY A 86 -17.28 6.80 19.79
CA GLY A 86 -17.61 5.38 19.84
C GLY A 86 -17.58 4.66 18.48
N ARG A 87 -16.94 5.25 17.46
CA ARG A 87 -16.76 4.66 16.13
C ARG A 87 -15.30 4.29 15.90
N PRO A 88 -14.95 3.00 15.69
CA PRO A 88 -13.58 2.57 15.43
C PRO A 88 -13.00 3.31 14.23
N VAL A 89 -11.83 3.90 14.41
CA VAL A 89 -11.11 4.64 13.37
C VAL A 89 -10.22 3.71 12.59
N PHE A 90 -10.17 3.90 11.28
CA PHE A 90 -9.31 3.12 10.38
C PHE A 90 -8.85 3.96 9.18
N LEU A 91 -7.75 3.54 8.57
CA LEU A 91 -7.32 4.02 7.25
C LEU A 91 -7.56 2.92 6.21
N VAL A 92 -7.67 3.32 4.95
CA VAL A 92 -7.64 2.40 3.80
C VAL A 92 -6.38 2.67 2.99
N GLY A 93 -5.73 1.61 2.53
CA GLY A 93 -4.49 1.70 1.77
C GLY A 93 -4.29 0.53 0.84
N LEU A 94 -3.12 0.47 0.19
CA LEU A 94 -2.76 -0.59 -0.73
C LEU A 94 -2.14 -1.81 -0.03
N ARG A 95 -2.43 -3.00 -0.56
CA ARG A 95 -1.79 -4.25 -0.18
C ARG A 95 -0.34 -4.31 -0.62
N VAL A 96 0.43 -5.07 0.15
CA VAL A 96 1.76 -5.55 -0.23
C VAL A 96 1.70 -7.05 -0.54
N ALA A 97 2.67 -7.51 -1.31
CA ALA A 97 2.91 -8.90 -1.64
C ALA A 97 4.40 -9.22 -1.48
N PRO A 98 4.77 -10.44 -1.05
CA PRO A 98 6.17 -10.85 -1.03
C PRO A 98 6.64 -11.06 -2.48
N LYS A 99 7.52 -10.19 -2.97
CA LYS A 99 8.02 -10.23 -4.36
C LYS A 99 9.56 -10.34 -4.40
N PRO A 100 10.11 -11.07 -5.38
CA PRO A 100 11.56 -11.20 -5.55
C PRO A 100 12.10 -9.99 -6.31
N VAL A 101 12.59 -9.00 -5.58
CA VAL A 101 13.06 -7.73 -6.12
C VAL A 101 14.57 -7.61 -6.01
N ALA A 102 15.20 -6.90 -6.93
CA ALA A 102 16.61 -6.56 -6.85
C ALA A 102 16.75 -5.02 -6.88
N PRO A 103 16.58 -4.34 -5.73
CA PRO A 103 16.53 -2.87 -5.67
C PRO A 103 17.85 -2.17 -6.06
N PHE A 104 18.94 -2.93 -6.18
CA PHE A 104 20.26 -2.43 -6.51
C PHE A 104 20.78 -3.11 -7.77
N GLY A 105 21.20 -2.31 -8.75
CA GLY A 105 22.11 -2.74 -9.82
C GLY A 105 21.69 -4.00 -10.59
N ILE A 106 20.43 -4.11 -11.02
CA ILE A 106 20.04 -5.22 -11.89
C ILE A 106 20.63 -5.01 -13.28
N ASP A 107 21.55 -5.88 -13.71
CA ASP A 107 21.62 -6.25 -15.11
C ASP A 107 20.53 -7.34 -15.32
N PRO A 108 19.41 -7.03 -15.99
CA PRO A 108 18.29 -7.96 -16.15
C PRO A 108 18.64 -9.20 -16.97
N ASP A 109 19.78 -9.18 -17.66
CA ASP A 109 20.33 -10.29 -18.44
C ASP A 109 21.50 -11.00 -17.72
N ALA A 110 21.81 -10.61 -16.47
CA ALA A 110 22.88 -11.23 -15.69
C ALA A 110 22.57 -12.71 -15.41
N THR A 111 23.49 -13.56 -15.86
CA THR A 111 23.51 -14.99 -15.56
C THR A 111 24.77 -15.34 -14.79
N ASP A 112 24.67 -16.30 -13.87
CA ASP A 112 25.85 -16.81 -13.17
C ASP A 112 26.68 -17.70 -14.12
N GLU A 113 27.83 -18.15 -13.65
CA GLU A 113 28.72 -19.06 -14.39
C GLU A 113 28.06 -20.38 -14.84
N ASN A 114 26.88 -20.71 -14.29
CA ASN A 114 26.09 -21.89 -14.62
C ASN A 114 24.88 -21.59 -15.53
N GLY A 115 24.70 -20.34 -15.97
CA GLY A 115 23.55 -19.93 -16.80
C GLY A 115 22.23 -19.78 -16.03
N THR A 116 22.29 -19.70 -14.69
CA THR A 116 21.15 -19.44 -13.82
C THR A 116 20.98 -17.93 -13.66
N ASP A 117 19.74 -17.46 -13.49
CA ASP A 117 19.45 -16.05 -13.16
C ASP A 117 20.28 -15.60 -11.96
N ALA A 118 21.21 -14.66 -12.19
CA ALA A 118 22.12 -14.11 -11.19
C ALA A 118 21.73 -12.69 -10.77
N THR A 119 20.48 -12.29 -11.00
CA THR A 119 20.00 -10.93 -10.68
C THR A 119 20.03 -10.58 -9.19
N GLY A 120 20.39 -11.51 -8.29
CA GLY A 120 20.60 -11.24 -6.87
C GLY A 120 19.32 -10.82 -6.13
N ARG A 121 18.16 -11.25 -6.64
CA ARG A 121 16.85 -10.88 -6.09
C ARG A 121 16.66 -11.39 -4.69
N THR A 122 15.97 -10.59 -3.88
CA THR A 122 15.63 -10.88 -2.49
C THR A 122 14.12 -10.83 -2.33
N TRP A 123 13.56 -11.76 -1.56
CA TRP A 123 12.16 -11.71 -1.18
C TRP A 123 11.91 -10.53 -0.24
N LEU A 124 11.15 -9.55 -0.68
CA LEU A 124 10.73 -8.40 0.12
C LEU A 124 9.24 -8.19 -0.04
N ASP A 125 8.59 -7.65 0.99
CA ASP A 125 7.24 -7.13 0.83
C ASP A 125 7.28 -5.89 -0.06
N ALA A 126 6.43 -5.89 -1.06
CA ALA A 126 6.36 -4.86 -2.09
C ALA A 126 4.91 -4.48 -2.37
N CYS A 127 4.67 -3.21 -2.68
CA CYS A 127 3.37 -2.73 -3.16
C CYS A 127 2.83 -3.65 -4.26
N VAL A 128 1.54 -4.00 -4.18
CA VAL A 128 0.93 -4.98 -5.08
C VAL A 128 1.05 -4.61 -6.57
N PHE A 129 1.14 -3.31 -6.89
CA PHE A 129 1.31 -2.81 -8.25
C PHE A 129 2.77 -2.66 -8.71
N LEU A 130 3.75 -2.89 -7.83
CA LEU A 130 5.16 -2.83 -8.22
C LEU A 130 5.52 -4.05 -9.07
N ASP A 131 6.01 -3.83 -10.30
CA ASP A 131 6.57 -4.91 -11.10
C ASP A 131 7.95 -5.29 -10.56
N PRO A 132 8.15 -6.51 -10.02
CA PRO A 132 9.43 -6.88 -9.46
C PRO A 132 10.55 -6.91 -10.49
N ALA A 133 10.24 -7.10 -11.78
CA ALA A 133 11.24 -7.16 -12.84
C ALA A 133 11.85 -5.79 -13.15
N THR A 134 11.02 -4.74 -13.21
CA THR A 134 11.42 -3.41 -13.67
C THR A 134 11.48 -2.38 -12.54
N LEU A 135 10.97 -2.72 -11.34
CA LEU A 135 10.77 -1.83 -10.21
C LEU A 135 9.88 -0.61 -10.53
N GLN A 136 9.04 -0.72 -11.56
CA GLN A 136 8.09 0.31 -11.94
C GLN A 136 6.68 -0.05 -11.47
N CYS A 137 5.91 0.98 -11.08
CA CYS A 137 4.50 0.81 -10.77
C CYS A 137 3.69 0.60 -12.06
N ARG A 138 2.88 -0.47 -12.09
CA ARG A 138 2.06 -0.84 -13.26
C ARG A 138 0.95 0.14 -13.60
N ILE A 139 0.50 0.91 -12.63
CA ILE A 139 -0.60 1.88 -12.77
C ILE A 139 -0.09 3.33 -12.80
N HIS A 140 1.23 3.54 -12.84
CA HIS A 140 1.81 4.88 -12.81
C HIS A 140 1.34 5.74 -13.99
N GLY A 141 0.97 6.99 -13.69
CA GLY A 141 0.43 7.95 -14.66
C GLY A 141 -0.97 7.63 -15.17
N GLY A 142 -1.57 6.51 -14.76
CA GLY A 142 -2.95 6.16 -15.10
C GLY A 142 -3.95 6.83 -14.15
N ASP A 143 -5.23 6.81 -14.53
CA ASP A 143 -6.34 7.42 -13.76
C ASP A 143 -6.44 6.91 -12.32
N ARG A 144 -5.90 5.72 -12.05
CA ARG A 144 -5.98 5.04 -10.75
C ARG A 144 -4.67 5.08 -9.97
N TYR A 145 -3.68 5.82 -10.46
CA TYR A 145 -2.47 6.08 -9.72
C TYR A 145 -2.80 6.92 -8.48
N PRO A 146 -2.49 6.44 -7.26
CA PRO A 146 -2.88 7.16 -6.05
C PRO A 146 -2.20 8.53 -5.94
N GLU A 147 -2.91 9.50 -5.39
CA GLU A 147 -2.43 10.87 -5.17
C GLU A 147 -1.20 10.86 -4.24
N THR A 148 -1.26 10.10 -3.14
CA THR A 148 -0.15 9.87 -2.21
C THR A 148 1.10 9.37 -2.94
N CYS A 149 0.93 8.49 -3.94
CA CYS A 149 2.06 7.98 -4.74
C CYS A 149 2.57 9.01 -5.76
N SER A 150 1.68 9.84 -6.32
CA SER A 150 2.06 10.88 -7.31
C SER A 150 2.74 12.11 -6.71
N THR A 151 2.53 12.34 -5.41
CA THR A 151 3.07 13.49 -4.68
C THR A 151 4.27 13.11 -3.82
N TYR A 152 4.57 11.82 -3.67
CA TYR A 152 5.77 11.34 -3.00
C TYR A 152 7.03 11.58 -3.86
N PRO A 153 8.18 11.97 -3.29
CA PRO A 153 8.44 12.30 -1.88
C PRO A 153 8.08 13.75 -1.47
N GLY A 154 7.45 14.52 -2.35
CA GLY A 154 7.17 15.96 -2.15
C GLY A 154 6.45 16.34 -0.88
N THR A 155 5.52 15.52 -0.41
CA THR A 155 4.86 15.77 0.88
C THR A 155 5.85 15.74 2.05
N ASN A 156 6.80 14.81 2.06
CA ASN A 156 7.81 14.74 3.11
C ASN A 156 8.75 15.93 3.05
N LEU A 157 9.24 16.27 1.84
CA LEU A 157 10.10 17.43 1.62
C LEU A 157 9.41 18.74 2.04
N HIS A 158 8.14 18.92 1.67
CA HIS A 158 7.34 20.08 2.06
C HIS A 158 7.22 20.21 3.59
N LEU A 159 7.09 19.08 4.29
CA LEU A 159 7.01 19.04 5.76
C LEU A 159 8.38 19.08 6.45
N GLY A 160 9.48 19.17 5.70
CA GLY A 160 10.85 19.09 6.23
C GLY A 160 11.12 17.76 6.94
N ARG A 161 10.54 16.67 6.41
CA ARG A 161 10.70 15.31 6.93
C ARG A 161 11.55 14.49 5.98
N GLU A 162 12.40 13.66 6.56
CA GLU A 162 13.23 12.70 5.83
C GLU A 162 12.36 11.74 5.00
N THR A 163 12.73 11.62 3.73
CA THR A 163 12.13 10.74 2.73
C THR A 163 12.71 9.33 2.83
N GLU A 164 12.03 8.32 2.28
CA GLU A 164 12.63 6.99 2.12
C GLU A 164 13.85 7.02 1.19
N CYS A 165 13.90 7.96 0.26
CA CYS A 165 14.95 8.00 -0.75
C CYS A 165 16.26 8.47 -0.12
N GLU A 166 16.21 9.50 0.74
CA GLU A 166 17.33 9.88 1.61
C GLU A 166 17.76 8.73 2.53
N ARG A 167 16.82 8.01 3.17
CA ARG A 167 17.16 6.85 4.02
C ARG A 167 17.91 5.76 3.27
N VAL A 168 17.44 5.42 2.07
CA VAL A 168 18.05 4.37 1.24
C VAL A 168 19.44 4.80 0.76
N GLU A 169 19.62 6.08 0.42
CA GLU A 169 20.94 6.63 0.09
C GLU A 169 21.90 6.54 1.27
N ASP A 170 21.46 6.91 2.47
CA ASP A 170 22.30 6.84 3.67
C ASP A 170 22.73 5.40 3.98
N ALA A 171 21.84 4.43 3.79
CA ALA A 171 22.10 3.03 4.08
C ALA A 171 22.92 2.30 3.00
N PHE A 172 22.71 2.59 1.72
CA PHE A 172 23.26 1.81 0.60
C PHE A 172 24.09 2.63 -0.40
N GLY A 173 24.13 3.95 -0.25
CA GLY A 173 24.80 4.89 -1.15
C GLY A 173 24.03 5.17 -2.45
N GLY A 174 24.55 6.14 -3.21
CA GLY A 174 23.98 6.61 -4.48
C GLY A 174 23.30 7.97 -4.36
N GLU A 175 22.71 8.42 -5.46
CA GLU A 175 21.84 9.60 -5.54
C GLU A 175 20.50 9.06 -6.05
N ARG A 176 19.50 8.96 -5.18
CA ARG A 176 18.18 8.39 -5.48
C ARG A 176 17.14 9.49 -5.54
N LEU A 177 17.15 10.44 -4.62
CA LEU A 177 16.34 11.64 -4.67
C LEU A 177 16.90 12.55 -5.76
N LEU A 178 16.23 12.61 -6.90
CA LEU A 178 16.69 13.38 -8.06
C LEU A 178 16.49 14.90 -7.91
N ASP A 179 15.56 15.30 -7.06
CA ASP A 179 15.22 16.69 -6.79
C ASP A 179 14.75 16.77 -5.33
N ASP A 180 15.24 17.75 -4.57
CA ASP A 180 14.95 17.96 -3.15
C ASP A 180 14.08 19.20 -2.89
N GLU A 181 13.68 19.93 -3.94
CA GLU A 181 12.84 21.13 -3.82
C GLU A 181 11.36 20.74 -3.68
N PRO A 182 10.67 21.10 -2.57
CA PRO A 182 9.27 20.75 -2.39
C PRO A 182 8.33 21.43 -3.42
N PRO A 183 7.29 20.74 -3.94
CA PRO A 183 6.33 21.36 -4.84
C PRO A 183 5.56 22.47 -4.16
N ALA A 184 5.33 23.57 -4.87
CA ALA A 184 4.58 24.70 -4.37
C ALA A 184 3.10 24.39 -4.10
N ASP A 185 2.58 23.29 -4.67
CA ASP A 185 1.19 22.86 -4.67
C ASP A 185 0.94 21.52 -3.95
N VAL A 186 1.85 21.08 -3.07
CA VAL A 186 1.63 19.89 -2.23
C VAL A 186 0.39 20.09 -1.35
N SER A 187 -0.60 19.23 -1.53
CA SER A 187 -1.77 19.12 -0.65
C SER A 187 -1.33 18.70 0.76
N ASN A 188 -1.82 19.41 1.80
CA ASN A 188 -1.61 18.98 3.18
C ASN A 188 -2.56 17.81 3.52
N PRO A 189 -2.06 16.60 3.79
CA PRO A 189 -2.90 15.44 4.09
C PRO A 189 -3.65 15.55 5.43
N PHE A 190 -3.34 16.55 6.26
CA PHE A 190 -3.95 16.81 7.56
C PHE A 190 -4.97 17.96 7.54
N ASP A 191 -5.56 18.26 6.38
CA ASP A 191 -6.65 19.23 6.26
C ASP A 191 -7.86 18.82 7.14
N PRO A 192 -8.66 19.77 7.69
CA PRO A 192 -9.87 19.43 8.44
C PRO A 192 -10.85 18.51 7.68
N GLY A 193 -10.75 18.41 6.34
CA GLY A 193 -11.47 17.46 5.52
C GLY A 193 -11.03 15.99 5.66
N ALA A 194 -9.90 15.68 6.32
CA ALA A 194 -9.34 14.33 6.40
C ALA A 194 -10.31 13.31 7.02
N LEU A 195 -11.13 13.71 7.98
CA LEU A 195 -12.17 12.84 8.54
C LEU A 195 -13.27 12.58 7.52
N GLY A 196 -13.52 11.31 7.19
CA GLY A 196 -14.47 10.91 6.16
C GLY A 196 -13.91 11.02 4.73
N ASP A 197 -12.65 11.43 4.57
CA ASP A 197 -11.94 11.41 3.29
C ASP A 197 -10.75 10.44 3.34
N SER A 198 -9.77 10.64 4.21
CA SER A 198 -8.60 9.77 4.32
C SER A 198 -8.55 9.00 5.64
N VAL A 199 -9.23 9.52 6.68
CA VAL A 199 -9.43 8.89 7.99
C VAL A 199 -10.90 8.53 8.14
N PHE A 200 -11.23 7.25 8.32
CA PHE A 200 -12.60 6.78 8.37
C PHE A 200 -12.99 6.32 9.78
N ALA A 201 -14.29 6.28 10.06
CA ALA A 201 -14.80 5.80 11.34
C ALA A 201 -16.05 4.93 11.13
N HIS A 202 -15.97 3.67 11.55
CA HIS A 202 -17.03 2.70 11.28
C HIS A 202 -18.26 2.97 12.18
N PRO A 203 -19.47 3.12 11.63
CA PRO A 203 -20.64 3.52 12.41
C PRO A 203 -21.17 2.44 13.37
N SER A 204 -20.77 1.19 13.15
CA SER A 204 -21.29 -0.01 13.83
C SER A 204 -20.12 -0.94 14.21
N PRO A 205 -19.61 -0.90 15.45
CA PRO A 205 -18.52 -1.78 15.88
C PRO A 205 -18.84 -3.27 15.73
N GLU A 206 -20.09 -3.66 15.99
CA GLU A 206 -20.56 -5.04 15.91
C GLU A 206 -20.48 -5.63 14.50
N ALA A 207 -20.55 -4.80 13.46
CA ALA A 207 -20.37 -5.25 12.08
C ALA A 207 -18.90 -5.58 11.73
N LEU A 208 -17.96 -5.29 12.63
CA LEU A 208 -16.54 -5.60 12.51
C LEU A 208 -16.14 -6.89 13.24
N GLU A 209 -17.07 -7.55 13.94
CA GLU A 209 -16.80 -8.80 14.66
C GLU A 209 -16.24 -9.89 13.72
N GLY A 210 -15.16 -10.53 14.15
CA GLY A 210 -14.37 -11.50 13.41
C GLY A 210 -13.46 -10.91 12.32
N ALA A 211 -13.65 -9.64 11.94
CA ALA A 211 -12.81 -8.98 10.95
C ALA A 211 -11.58 -8.33 11.58
N VAL A 212 -11.69 -7.79 12.80
CA VAL A 212 -10.60 -7.08 13.47
C VAL A 212 -9.46 -8.04 13.80
N ASP A 213 -9.76 -9.20 14.39
CA ASP A 213 -8.75 -10.23 14.68
C ASP A 213 -7.95 -10.63 13.42
N ARG A 214 -8.63 -10.74 12.28
CA ARG A 214 -8.00 -11.10 10.99
C ARG A 214 -7.12 -9.99 10.42
N VAL A 215 -7.54 -8.74 10.55
CA VAL A 215 -6.75 -7.58 10.13
C VAL A 215 -5.50 -7.46 10.99
N VAL A 216 -5.63 -7.57 12.32
CA VAL A 216 -4.51 -7.51 13.27
C VAL A 216 -3.53 -8.66 13.05
N ALA A 217 -4.03 -9.86 12.76
CA ALA A 217 -3.20 -11.02 12.41
C ALA A 217 -2.48 -10.88 11.05
N GLY A 218 -2.77 -9.85 10.26
CA GLY A 218 -2.14 -9.61 8.96
C GLY A 218 -2.65 -10.48 7.80
N ASP A 219 -3.70 -11.28 8.02
CA ASP A 219 -4.28 -12.19 7.02
C ASP A 219 -5.79 -11.95 6.80
N PRO A 220 -6.21 -10.72 6.46
CA PRO A 220 -7.61 -10.47 6.15
C PRO A 220 -7.95 -11.01 4.76
N ARG A 221 -8.95 -11.91 4.72
CA ARG A 221 -9.67 -12.24 3.49
C ARG A 221 -10.64 -11.11 3.08
N ARG A 222 -11.09 -11.13 1.82
CA ARG A 222 -11.98 -10.11 1.24
C ARG A 222 -13.21 -9.85 2.11
N GLU A 223 -13.85 -10.90 2.64
CA GLU A 223 -15.05 -10.77 3.46
C GLU A 223 -14.83 -9.96 4.75
N HIS A 224 -13.62 -9.99 5.32
CA HIS A 224 -13.26 -9.22 6.51
C HIS A 224 -13.01 -7.74 6.17
N LEU A 225 -12.64 -7.42 4.92
CA LEU A 225 -12.36 -6.05 4.49
C LEU A 225 -13.63 -5.32 4.03
N ILE A 226 -14.64 -6.05 3.53
CA ILE A 226 -15.88 -5.45 3.01
C ILE A 226 -16.53 -4.43 3.97
N PRO A 227 -16.72 -4.71 5.27
CA PRO A 227 -17.34 -3.74 6.19
C PRO A 227 -16.62 -2.39 6.20
N PHE A 228 -15.28 -2.42 6.23
CA PHE A 228 -14.46 -1.21 6.21
C PHE A 228 -14.50 -0.50 4.86
N LEU A 229 -14.28 -1.22 3.77
CA LEU A 229 -14.12 -0.63 2.43
C LEU A 229 -15.41 0.03 1.94
N THR A 230 -16.56 -0.58 2.26
CA THR A 230 -17.87 -0.03 1.92
C THR A 230 -18.19 1.25 2.69
N VAL A 231 -17.86 1.31 3.97
CA VAL A 231 -17.97 2.53 4.78
C VAL A 231 -17.04 3.62 4.28
N ALA A 232 -15.80 3.29 3.93
CA ALA A 232 -14.87 4.27 3.35
C ALA A 232 -15.38 4.83 2.02
N ALA A 233 -15.89 3.96 1.13
CA ALA A 233 -16.47 4.39 -0.16
C ALA A 233 -17.71 5.29 0.00
N GLY A 234 -18.51 5.06 1.05
CA GLY A 234 -19.70 5.82 1.40
C GLY A 234 -19.47 7.06 2.28
N SER A 235 -18.27 7.26 2.81
CA SER A 235 -17.98 8.37 3.73
C SER A 235 -18.01 9.73 3.04
N ALA A 236 -18.34 10.77 3.81
CA ALA A 236 -18.39 12.15 3.37
C ALA A 236 -17.27 13.00 4.03
N PRO A 237 -16.39 13.66 3.23
CA PRO A 237 -15.29 14.48 3.74
C PRO A 237 -15.71 15.53 4.78
N GLY A 238 -14.88 15.71 5.80
CA GLY A 238 -15.10 16.60 6.95
C GLY A 238 -16.16 16.12 7.94
N THR A 239 -16.67 14.89 7.82
CA THR A 239 -17.79 14.39 8.65
C THR A 239 -17.68 12.91 9.00
N LEU A 240 -18.54 12.47 9.93
CA LEU A 240 -18.78 11.04 10.21
C LEU A 240 -20.00 10.49 9.44
N ALA A 241 -20.55 11.24 8.49
CA ALA A 241 -21.70 10.80 7.72
C ALA A 241 -21.28 9.76 6.69
N VAL A 242 -22.11 8.72 6.54
CA VAL A 242 -21.94 7.64 5.58
C VAL A 242 -23.22 7.56 4.74
N ASP A 243 -23.05 7.54 3.42
CA ASP A 243 -24.12 7.41 2.45
C ASP A 243 -24.46 5.92 2.24
N ASP A 244 -25.64 5.50 2.72
CA ASP A 244 -26.11 4.11 2.66
C ASP A 244 -26.26 3.59 1.22
N ASP A 245 -26.60 4.45 0.25
CA ASP A 245 -26.70 4.04 -1.15
C ASP A 245 -25.32 3.71 -1.72
N ARG A 246 -24.31 4.52 -1.39
CA ARG A 246 -22.92 4.25 -1.78
C ARG A 246 -22.36 3.01 -1.08
N VAL A 247 -22.69 2.79 0.19
CA VAL A 247 -22.32 1.56 0.92
C VAL A 247 -22.87 0.33 0.18
N ARG A 248 -24.17 0.33 -0.15
CA ARG A 248 -24.80 -0.78 -0.88
C ARG A 248 -24.19 -1.02 -2.27
N GLN A 249 -23.87 0.05 -2.99
CA GLN A 249 -23.22 -0.04 -4.31
C GLN A 249 -21.83 -0.65 -4.19
N ALA A 250 -21.01 -0.16 -3.25
CA ALA A 250 -19.69 -0.70 -2.99
C ALA A 250 -19.73 -2.16 -2.53
N GLU A 251 -20.71 -2.52 -1.68
CA GLU A 251 -20.89 -3.89 -1.22
C GLU A 251 -21.24 -4.82 -2.38
N THR A 252 -22.14 -4.39 -3.26
CA THR A 252 -22.51 -5.13 -4.47
C THR A 252 -21.27 -5.35 -5.34
N ALA A 253 -20.50 -4.29 -5.62
CA ALA A 253 -19.29 -4.38 -6.43
C ALA A 253 -18.20 -5.28 -5.81
N LEU A 254 -18.08 -5.34 -4.47
CA LEU A 254 -17.09 -6.20 -3.81
C LEU A 254 -17.52 -7.67 -3.73
N ARG A 255 -18.82 -7.94 -3.57
CA ARG A 255 -19.36 -9.30 -3.43
C ARG A 255 -19.64 -9.97 -4.77
N ASP A 256 -20.13 -9.20 -5.73
CA ASP A 256 -20.47 -9.63 -7.07
C ASP A 256 -19.87 -8.67 -8.09
N PRO A 257 -18.56 -8.79 -8.34
CA PRO A 257 -17.85 -7.84 -9.19
C PRO A 257 -18.20 -8.02 -10.70
N GLY A 258 -19.08 -8.98 -11.04
CA GLY A 258 -19.64 -9.19 -12.38
C GLY A 258 -18.63 -9.68 -13.43
N GLU A 259 -19.02 -9.61 -14.71
CA GLU A 259 -18.19 -10.00 -15.87
C GLU A 259 -16.97 -9.07 -16.08
N ASN A 260 -16.99 -7.85 -15.51
CA ASN A 260 -15.84 -6.94 -15.50
C ASN A 260 -14.71 -7.43 -14.56
N ALA A 261 -14.95 -8.54 -13.84
CA ALA A 261 -14.06 -9.10 -12.85
C ALA A 261 -13.92 -10.62 -12.95
N GLU A 262 -13.79 -11.16 -14.17
CA GLU A 262 -12.91 -12.32 -14.32
C GLU A 262 -11.60 -11.98 -13.57
N GLY A 263 -11.35 -12.71 -12.47
CA GLY A 263 -10.47 -12.39 -11.34
C GLY A 263 -9.55 -11.19 -11.54
N SER A 264 -9.71 -10.14 -10.73
CA SER A 264 -8.71 -9.06 -10.66
C SER A 264 -7.33 -9.69 -10.59
N TRP A 265 -6.49 -9.46 -11.60
CA TRP A 265 -5.16 -10.07 -11.68
C TRP A 265 -4.36 -9.88 -10.39
N VAL A 266 -4.68 -8.84 -9.62
CA VAL A 266 -4.15 -8.51 -8.30
C VAL A 266 -4.42 -9.63 -7.29
N GLY A 267 -5.66 -10.11 -7.17
CA GLY A 267 -6.02 -11.16 -6.21
C GLY A 267 -5.34 -12.49 -6.53
N ASP A 268 -5.31 -12.85 -7.82
CA ASP A 268 -4.62 -14.04 -8.30
C ASP A 268 -3.10 -13.91 -8.13
N ALA A 269 -2.53 -12.74 -8.42
CA ALA A 269 -1.11 -12.47 -8.25
C ALA A 269 -0.70 -12.48 -6.78
N LEU A 270 -1.51 -11.92 -5.87
CA LEU A 270 -1.27 -11.95 -4.43
C LEU A 270 -1.21 -13.39 -3.91
N SER A 271 -2.18 -14.21 -4.31
CA SER A 271 -2.21 -15.64 -3.94
C SER A 271 -0.97 -16.35 -4.51
N ALA A 272 -0.68 -16.12 -5.78
CA ALA A 272 0.47 -16.70 -6.47
C ALA A 272 1.81 -16.30 -5.84
N TRP A 273 1.99 -15.05 -5.42
CA TRP A 273 3.21 -14.61 -4.75
C TRP A 273 3.33 -15.21 -3.36
N THR A 274 2.25 -15.20 -2.58
CA THR A 274 2.24 -15.78 -1.22
C THR A 274 2.60 -17.26 -1.23
N GLU A 275 2.06 -18.03 -2.19
CA GLU A 275 2.39 -19.46 -2.35
C GLU A 275 3.85 -19.74 -2.69
N ARG A 276 4.53 -18.77 -3.32
CA ARG A 276 5.93 -18.90 -3.80
C ARG A 276 6.94 -18.26 -2.86
N ALA A 277 6.48 -17.48 -1.88
CA ALA A 277 7.31 -16.64 -1.07
C ALA A 277 8.39 -17.45 -0.33
N GLY A 278 9.62 -16.96 -0.39
CA GLY A 278 10.66 -17.34 0.56
C GLY A 278 10.56 -16.50 1.84
N GLU A 279 11.48 -16.74 2.77
CA GLU A 279 11.60 -15.90 3.97
C GLU A 279 12.01 -14.47 3.57
N PRO A 280 11.42 -13.41 4.17
CA PRO A 280 11.81 -12.03 3.90
C PRO A 280 13.32 -11.82 4.10
N GLY A 281 13.97 -11.09 3.19
CA GLY A 281 15.41 -10.85 3.23
C GLY A 281 16.26 -12.01 2.68
N THR A 282 15.67 -13.13 2.29
CA THR A 282 16.42 -14.25 1.70
C THR A 282 16.51 -14.17 0.17
N PRO A 283 17.60 -14.67 -0.44
CA PRO A 283 17.72 -14.73 -1.89
C PRO A 283 16.59 -15.53 -2.53
N ALA A 284 16.01 -14.98 -3.59
CA ALA A 284 15.06 -15.69 -4.43
C ALA A 284 15.82 -16.65 -5.37
N THR A 285 15.92 -17.91 -4.97
CA THR A 285 16.61 -18.94 -5.76
C THR A 285 15.69 -19.59 -6.80
N GLY A 286 16.14 -19.73 -8.04
CA GLY A 286 15.43 -20.43 -9.12
C GLY A 286 14.74 -19.51 -10.12
N SER A 287 14.02 -20.11 -11.09
CA SER A 287 13.26 -19.35 -12.09
C SER A 287 12.02 -18.74 -11.44
N TRP A 288 12.10 -17.47 -11.05
CA TRP A 288 10.95 -16.71 -10.59
C TRP A 288 10.22 -16.17 -11.82
N VAL A 289 9.12 -16.82 -12.20
CA VAL A 289 8.29 -16.30 -13.27
C VAL A 289 7.36 -15.25 -12.70
N ASN A 290 7.41 -14.04 -13.23
CA ASN A 290 6.60 -12.90 -12.80
C ASN A 290 5.11 -13.28 -12.71
N ALA A 291 4.62 -13.49 -11.48
CA ALA A 291 3.28 -13.98 -11.22
C ALA A 291 2.24 -12.95 -11.64
N ASP A 292 2.51 -11.65 -11.46
CA ASP A 292 1.63 -10.58 -11.93
C ASP A 292 1.28 -10.75 -13.41
N ARG A 293 2.29 -10.89 -14.28
CA ARG A 293 2.08 -11.04 -15.72
C ARG A 293 1.34 -12.32 -16.08
N LYS A 294 1.60 -13.41 -15.36
CA LYS A 294 0.86 -14.68 -15.56
C LYS A 294 -0.62 -14.55 -15.20
N CYS A 295 -0.93 -13.73 -14.22
CA CYS A 295 -2.30 -13.42 -13.79
C CYS A 295 -2.95 -12.33 -14.64
N GLY A 296 -2.28 -11.80 -15.68
CA GLY A 296 -2.86 -10.82 -16.60
C GLY A 296 -2.56 -9.36 -16.25
N ALA A 297 -1.58 -9.10 -15.38
CA ALA A 297 -1.19 -7.72 -15.06
C ALA A 297 -0.71 -6.95 -16.29
N PRO A 298 -1.03 -5.65 -16.40
CA PRO A 298 -0.59 -4.82 -17.51
C PRO A 298 0.94 -4.68 -17.52
N ALA A 299 1.48 -4.41 -18.70
CA ALA A 299 2.90 -4.04 -18.84
C ALA A 299 3.18 -2.76 -18.04
N THR A 300 4.42 -2.60 -17.57
CA THR A 300 4.82 -1.34 -16.95
C THR A 300 4.92 -0.23 -18.00
N PRO A 301 4.64 1.03 -17.64
CA PRO A 301 4.63 2.15 -18.59
C PRO A 301 5.93 2.31 -19.37
N GLY A 302 7.06 1.84 -18.80
CA GLY A 302 8.36 1.86 -19.44
C GLY A 302 8.91 3.27 -19.43
N TRP A 303 9.68 3.62 -18.41
CA TRP A 303 10.50 4.82 -18.47
C TRP A 303 11.65 4.59 -19.45
N THR A 304 11.67 5.32 -20.56
CA THR A 304 12.89 5.49 -21.32
C THR A 304 13.87 6.28 -20.45
N ARG A 305 15.11 5.81 -20.34
CA ARG A 305 16.21 6.48 -19.61
C ARG A 305 16.51 7.93 -20.09
N ASN A 306 15.78 8.40 -21.11
CA ASN A 306 15.86 9.72 -21.72
C ASN A 306 14.64 10.62 -21.39
N ASP A 307 13.64 10.11 -20.64
CA ASP A 307 12.62 10.95 -20.01
C ASP A 307 13.02 11.32 -18.56
N GLN A 308 14.31 11.14 -18.24
CA GLN A 308 15.00 11.55 -17.02
C GLN A 308 15.66 12.92 -17.23
#